data_AF-A0A5K1CGH4-F1
#
_entry.id   AF-A0A5K1CGH4-F1
#
_cell.length_a   1.000
_cell.length_b   1.000
_cell.length_c   1.000
_cell.angle_alpha   90.00
_cell.angle_beta   90.00
_cell.angle_gamma   90.00
#
_symmetry.space_group_name_H-M   'P 1'
#
loop_
_entity.id
_entity.type
_entity.pdbx_description
1 polymer ?
#
loop_
_entity_poly.entity_id
_entity_poly.type
_entity_poly.pdbx_seq_one_letter_code
_entity_poly.pdbx_strand_id
1 'polypeptide(L)' 'FKNLRSLEVCGGGITDAGVKNIRELTCLTHLNLSQNCNLTDKALESIS' A
#
# COMPACT_ATOMS: atom_id res chain seq x y z
N PHE A 1 0.17 11.53 6.46
CA PHE A 1 0.32 12.33 5.22
C PHE A 1 -1.04 12.51 4.55
N LYS A 2 -1.91 13.37 5.10
CA LYS A 2 -3.32 13.42 4.68
C LYS A 2 -3.54 13.93 3.24
N ASN A 3 -2.57 14.63 2.67
CA ASN A 3 -2.62 15.16 1.31
C ASN A 3 -1.72 14.40 0.33
N LEU A 4 -1.22 13.22 0.71
CA LEU A 4 -0.39 12.42 -0.18
C LEU A 4 -1.22 11.93 -1.35
N ARG A 5 -0.75 12.17 -2.58
CA ARG A 5 -1.44 11.78 -3.82
C ARG A 5 -0.82 10.57 -4.50
N SER A 6 0.49 10.38 -4.35
CA SER A 6 1.21 9.25 -4.91
C SER A 6 2.07 8.60 -3.83
N LEU A 7 2.00 7.27 -3.74
CA LEU A 7 2.82 6.45 -2.86
C LEU A 7 3.42 5.32 -3.68
N GLU A 8 4.74 5.26 -3.70
CA GLU A 8 5.49 4.16 -4.29
C GLU A 8 6.42 3.58 -3.23
N VAL A 9 6.28 2.28 -2.99
CA VAL A 9 7.09 1.55 -2.03
C VAL A 9 7.53 0.24 -2.66
N CYS A 10 8.79 0.19 -3.05
CA CYS A 10 9.42 -0.96 -3.71
C CYS A 10 10.60 -1.43 -2.87
N GLY A 11 10.87 -2.74 -2.81
CA GLY A 11 12.02 -3.27 -2.07
C GLY A 11 11.83 -4.62 -1.38
N GLY A 12 10.74 -5.35 -1.64
CA GLY A 12 10.55 -6.73 -1.19
C GLY A 12 10.05 -6.90 0.24
N GLY A 13 10.17 -5.87 1.08
CA GLY A 13 9.95 -5.97 2.52
C GLY A 13 8.50 -5.75 2.99
N ILE A 14 7.60 -5.26 2.14
CA ILE A 14 6.21 -5.01 2.54
C ILE A 14 5.43 -6.34 2.57
N THR A 15 4.64 -6.52 3.62
CA THR A 15 3.72 -7.65 3.82
C THR A 15 2.28 -7.15 3.90
N ASP A 16 1.30 -8.06 3.90
CA ASP A 16 -0.13 -7.74 4.06
C ASP A 16 -0.41 -6.88 5.31
N ALA A 17 0.32 -7.12 6.41
CA ALA A 17 0.19 -6.34 7.62
C ALA A 17 0.73 -4.90 7.46
N GLY A 18 1.75 -4.71 6.61
CA GLY A 18 2.39 -3.43 6.36
C GLY A 18 1.54 -2.44 5.57
N VAL A 19 0.53 -2.91 4.83
CA VAL A 19 -0.34 -2.06 3.99
C VAL A 19 -1.61 -1.56 4.68
N LYS A 20 -1.86 -1.97 5.93
CA LYS A 20 -3.14 -1.77 6.63
C LYS A 20 -3.56 -0.30 6.81
N ASN A 21 -2.59 0.60 6.85
CA ASN A 21 -2.83 2.04 7.04
C ASN A 21 -2.93 2.81 5.71
N ILE A 22 -2.75 2.16 4.56
CA ILE A 22 -2.83 2.83 3.25
C ILE A 22 -4.23 3.40 3.01
N ARG A 23 -5.29 2.72 3.47
CA ARG A 23 -6.68 3.21 3.40
C ARG A 23 -6.91 4.55 4.11
N GLU A 24 -6.06 4.92 5.06
CA GLU A 24 -6.15 6.22 5.76
C GLU A 24 -5.64 7.39 4.90
N LEU A 25 -4.92 7.09 3.80
CA LEU A 25 -4.45 8.06 2.83
C LEU A 25 -5.57 8.40 1.84
N THR A 26 -6.63 9.04 2.33
CA THR A 26 -7.87 9.31 1.57
C THR A 26 -7.70 10.20 0.33
N CYS A 27 -6.56 10.90 0.21
CA CYS A 27 -6.22 11.70 -0.97
C CYS A 27 -5.34 10.96 -1.99
N LEU A 28 -5.01 9.69 -1.75
CA LEU A 28 -4.13 8.90 -2.61
C LEU A 28 -4.85 8.55 -3.92
N THR A 29 -4.24 8.90 -5.04
CA THR A 29 -4.75 8.59 -6.38
C THR A 29 -3.86 7.61 -7.14
N HIS A 30 -2.62 7.43 -6.68
CA HIS A 30 -1.66 6.49 -7.22
C HIS A 30 -0.97 5.70 -6.11
N LEU A 31 -1.02 4.38 -6.23
CA LEU A 31 -0.37 3.44 -5.33
C LEU A 31 0.42 2.42 -6.14
N ASN A 32 1.74 2.38 -5.94
CA ASN A 32 2.60 1.34 -6.49
C ASN A 32 3.25 0.56 -5.33
N LEU A 33 2.87 -0.72 -5.21
CA LEU A 33 3.46 -1.68 -4.26
C LEU A 33 4.17 -2.82 -4.99
N SER A 34 4.51 -2.63 -6.26
CA SER A 34 5.24 -3.62 -7.04
C SER A 34 6.57 -3.99 -6.36
N GLN A 35 7.10 -5.16 -6.74
CA GLN A 35 8.34 -5.69 -6.17
C GLN A 35 8.30 -5.92 -4.65
N ASN A 36 7.11 -6.15 -4.07
CA ASN A 36 6.95 -6.69 -2.72
C ASN A 36 6.44 -8.12 -2.80
N CYS A 37 7.36 -9.08 -2.73
CA CYS A 37 7.06 -10.50 -2.92
C CYS A 37 6.24 -11.15 -1.78
N ASN A 38 6.12 -10.46 -0.64
CA ASN A 38 5.38 -10.94 0.52
C ASN A 38 3.94 -10.40 0.59
N LEU A 39 3.49 -9.70 -0.46
CA LEU A 39 2.09 -9.32 -0.61
C LEU A 39 1.29 -10.46 -1.22
N THR A 40 0.11 -10.69 -0.66
CA THR A 40 -0.88 -11.63 -1.18
C THR A 40 -2.20 -10.91 -1.45
N ASP A 41 -3.18 -11.62 -2.01
CA ASP A 41 -4.51 -11.04 -2.28
C ASP A 41 -5.21 -10.55 -1.00
N LYS A 42 -4.79 -11.01 0.19
CA LYS A 42 -5.28 -10.50 1.49
C LYS A 42 -4.98 -9.01 1.70
N ALA A 43 -3.91 -8.50 1.07
CA ALA A 43 -3.59 -7.08 1.11
C ALA A 43 -4.73 -6.22 0.53
N LEU A 44 -5.47 -6.74 -0.47
CA LEU A 44 -6.58 -6.03 -1.12
C LEU A 44 -7.71 -5.72 -0.13
N GLU A 45 -8.00 -6.63 0.81
CA GLU A 45 -8.97 -6.41 1.88
C GLU A 45 -8.56 -5.26 2.83
N SER A 46 -7.26 -4.99 2.93
CA SER A 46 -6.70 -3.97 3.82
C SER A 46 -6.59 -2.59 3.16
N ILE A 47 -6.60 -2.51 1.83
CA ILE A 47 -6.48 -1.27 1.06
C ILE A 47 -7.77 -0.86 0.34
N SER A 48 -8.80 -1.70 0.36
CA SER A 48 -10.15 -1.38 -0.12
C SER A 48 -10.88 -0.37 0.79
#